data_AF-A0AAU9MER3-F1
#
_entry.id   AF-A0AAU9MER3-F1
#
_cell.length_a   1.000
_cell.length_b   1.000
_cell.length_c   1.000
_cell.angle_alpha   90.00
_cell.angle_beta   90.00
_cell.angle_gamma   90.00
#
_symmetry.space_group_name_H-M   'P 1'
#
loop_
_entity.id
_entity.type
_entity.pdbx_description
1 polymer ?
#
loop_
_entity_poly.entity_id
_entity_poly.type
_entity_poly.pdbx_seq_one_letter_code
_entity_poly.pdbx_strand_id
1 'polypeptide(L)'
;MKASTGVEHPHIILQDLVSSRLSPSLMDIKIGARTWAPEASEEYITKCLKKDRQSTSVSLGYRLSGLRVFIGDELGFYKPERDVMRKAGPDDVRLFLMKFVSSNLESELESGSESESKPDCSLAASVYGGENGILSQLLELKAWFEDQTMYHFYACSLLFMFEKGLTSNPEVKLIDFAHVEEGKGVIDHNFLGGLCSLIKFISEILSDTNDLKNGLIEP
;
A
#
# COMPACT_ATOMS: atom_id res chain seq x y z
N MET A 1 0.22 -14.68 -24.59
CA MET A 1 0.78 -13.40 -25.10
C MET A 1 2.11 -13.73 -25.77
N LYS A 2 2.41 -13.18 -26.95
CA LYS A 2 3.76 -13.30 -27.53
C LYS A 2 4.64 -12.25 -26.85
N ALA A 3 5.76 -12.65 -26.28
CA ALA A 3 6.75 -11.70 -25.80
C ALA A 3 7.31 -10.88 -26.97
N SER A 4 7.79 -9.67 -26.66
CA SER A 4 8.40 -8.73 -27.63
C SER A 4 9.60 -9.30 -28.40
N THR A 5 10.12 -10.46 -27.98
CA THR A 5 11.27 -11.16 -28.56
C THR A 5 10.88 -12.30 -29.51
N GLY A 6 9.60 -12.67 -29.61
CA GLY A 6 9.14 -13.83 -30.40
C GLY A 6 9.42 -15.19 -29.75
N VAL A 7 9.98 -15.22 -28.53
CA VAL A 7 10.26 -16.43 -27.75
C VAL A 7 9.14 -16.67 -26.75
N GLU A 8 8.72 -17.93 -26.57
CA GLU A 8 7.78 -18.30 -25.53
C GLU A 8 8.45 -18.25 -24.15
N HIS A 9 7.81 -17.56 -23.22
CA HIS A 9 8.23 -17.53 -21.83
C HIS A 9 7.23 -18.32 -20.96
N PRO A 10 7.68 -18.96 -19.87
CA PRO A 10 6.78 -19.56 -18.91
C PRO A 10 5.88 -18.47 -18.29
N HIS A 11 4.61 -18.80 -18.08
CA HIS A 11 3.63 -17.93 -17.42
C HIS A 11 3.02 -18.65 -16.22
N ILE A 12 2.66 -17.89 -15.19
CA ILE A 12 1.94 -18.40 -14.02
C ILE A 12 0.47 -17.97 -14.16
N ILE A 13 -0.45 -18.91 -13.94
CA ILE A 13 -1.88 -18.63 -13.88
C ILE A 13 -2.22 -18.31 -12.42
N LEU A 14 -2.71 -17.09 -12.17
CA LEU A 14 -3.09 -16.61 -10.85
C LEU A 14 -4.54 -16.14 -10.86
N GLN A 15 -5.16 -16.11 -9.68
CA GLN A 15 -6.47 -15.49 -9.49
C GLN A 15 -6.37 -13.98 -9.78
N ASP A 16 -7.35 -13.46 -10.52
CA ASP A 16 -7.56 -12.01 -10.61
C ASP A 16 -8.32 -11.51 -9.37
N LEU A 17 -7.57 -10.85 -8.49
CA LEU A 17 -8.06 -10.33 -7.20
C LEU A 17 -9.14 -9.25 -7.34
N VAL A 18 -9.24 -8.59 -8.49
CA VAL A 18 -10.21 -7.49 -8.71
C VAL A 18 -11.36 -7.88 -9.63
N SER A 19 -11.40 -9.11 -10.12
CA SER A 19 -12.40 -9.59 -11.08
C SER A 19 -13.85 -9.49 -10.59
N SER A 20 -14.09 -9.56 -9.28
CA SER A 20 -15.42 -9.45 -8.66
C SER A 20 -15.80 -8.03 -8.23
N ARG A 21 -14.93 -7.04 -8.47
CA ARG A 21 -15.09 -5.65 -8.05
C ARG A 21 -15.38 -4.79 -9.28
N LEU A 22 -16.38 -3.91 -9.20
CA LEU A 22 -16.77 -3.01 -10.29
C LEU A 22 -15.77 -1.87 -10.43
N SER A 23 -15.51 -1.18 -9.32
CA SER A 23 -14.71 0.05 -9.29
C SER A 23 -13.81 0.10 -8.05
N PRO A 24 -12.83 -0.83 -7.92
CA PRO A 24 -11.99 -0.88 -6.74
C PRO A 24 -10.95 0.24 -6.70
N SER A 25 -10.79 0.82 -5.51
CA SER A 25 -9.63 1.60 -5.13
C SER A 25 -8.50 0.66 -4.74
N LEU A 26 -7.28 0.89 -5.25
CA LEU A 26 -6.10 0.04 -5.09
C LEU A 26 -4.89 0.84 -4.62
N MET A 27 -4.10 0.25 -3.72
CA MET A 27 -2.81 0.79 -3.31
C MET A 27 -1.78 -0.34 -3.23
N ASP A 28 -0.66 -0.16 -3.93
CA ASP A 28 0.48 -1.09 -3.92
C ASP A 28 1.58 -0.49 -3.04
N ILE A 29 1.88 -1.18 -1.95
CA ILE A 29 2.85 -0.77 -0.94
C ILE A 29 3.97 -1.80 -0.90
N LYS A 30 5.16 -1.40 -1.35
CA LYS A 30 6.34 -2.26 -1.29
C LYS A 30 6.96 -2.20 0.09
N ILE A 31 7.13 -3.34 0.73
CA ILE A 31 7.60 -3.46 2.12
C ILE A 31 9.08 -3.84 2.17
N GLY A 32 9.77 -3.32 3.17
CA GLY A 32 11.19 -3.52 3.45
C GLY A 32 11.99 -2.22 3.35
N ALA A 33 12.87 -2.00 4.32
CA ALA A 33 13.87 -0.94 4.25
C ALA A 33 14.95 -1.21 3.19
N ARG A 34 15.09 -2.49 2.84
CA ARG A 34 15.94 -3.02 1.79
C ARG A 34 15.10 -3.89 0.86
N THR A 35 15.13 -3.63 -0.45
CA THR A 35 14.40 -4.44 -1.46
C THR A 35 15.28 -5.35 -2.29
N TRP A 36 16.43 -5.76 -1.75
CA TRP A 36 17.31 -6.74 -2.36
C TRP A 36 17.70 -7.80 -1.33
N ALA A 37 17.89 -9.02 -1.82
CA ALA A 37 18.30 -10.16 -1.03
C ALA A 37 19.84 -10.29 -0.99
N PRO A 38 20.44 -10.84 0.08
CA PRO A 38 21.90 -10.90 0.24
C PRO A 38 22.65 -11.49 -0.96
N GLU A 39 22.07 -12.49 -1.62
CA GLU A 39 22.68 -13.22 -2.74
C GLU A 39 22.32 -12.62 -4.12
N ALA A 40 21.65 -11.46 -4.17
CA ALA A 40 21.30 -10.81 -5.42
C ALA A 40 22.55 -10.29 -6.17
N SER A 41 22.46 -10.17 -7.51
CA SER A 41 23.58 -9.66 -8.30
C SER A 41 23.93 -8.21 -7.95
N GLU A 42 25.19 -7.82 -8.14
CA GLU A 42 25.67 -6.47 -7.84
C GLU A 42 24.88 -5.39 -8.61
N GLU A 43 24.51 -5.67 -9.85
CA GLU A 43 23.69 -4.75 -10.67
C GLU A 43 22.28 -4.59 -10.08
N TYR A 44 21.68 -5.69 -9.61
CA TYR A 44 20.37 -5.66 -8.98
C TYR A 44 20.41 -4.92 -7.64
N ILE A 45 21.41 -5.21 -6.80
CA ILE A 45 21.64 -4.51 -5.53
C ILE A 45 21.79 -3.02 -5.77
N THR A 46 22.64 -2.61 -6.72
CA THR A 46 22.87 -1.19 -7.06
C THR A 46 21.58 -0.50 -7.51
N LYS A 47 20.79 -1.18 -8.35
CA LYS A 47 19.49 -0.68 -8.82
C LYS A 47 18.49 -0.50 -7.67
N CYS A 48 18.37 -1.49 -6.78
CA CYS A 48 17.47 -1.45 -5.63
C CYS A 48 17.91 -0.40 -4.62
N LEU A 49 19.19 -0.37 -4.25
CA LEU A 49 19.76 0.61 -3.33
C LEU A 49 19.52 2.05 -3.81
N LYS A 50 19.68 2.33 -5.11
CA LYS A 50 19.36 3.64 -5.68
C LYS A 50 17.87 4.00 -5.46
N LYS A 51 16.95 3.07 -5.72
CA LYS A 51 15.50 3.30 -5.54
C LYS A 51 15.13 3.45 -4.07
N ASP A 52 15.68 2.59 -3.21
CA ASP A 52 15.40 2.57 -1.78
C ASP A 52 15.78 3.91 -1.15
N ARG A 53 16.97 4.45 -1.49
CA ARG A 53 17.44 5.77 -1.04
C ARG A 53 16.67 6.96 -1.59
N GLN A 54 15.99 6.80 -2.72
CA GLN A 54 15.22 7.86 -3.37
C GLN A 54 13.73 7.83 -2.99
N SER A 55 13.37 7.07 -1.96
CA SER A 55 12.00 6.84 -1.52
C SER A 55 11.91 6.73 0.00
N THR A 56 10.71 6.54 0.53
CA THR A 56 10.50 6.26 1.95
C THR A 56 10.92 4.87 2.40
N SER A 57 11.46 4.02 1.52
CA SER A 57 11.86 2.65 1.91
C SER A 57 12.85 2.69 3.07
N VAL A 58 13.91 3.49 2.96
CA VAL A 58 14.93 3.58 4.01
C VAL A 58 14.39 4.21 5.30
N SER A 59 13.54 5.24 5.20
CA SER A 59 13.06 6.00 6.37
C SER A 59 11.86 5.37 7.08
N LEU A 60 10.96 4.71 6.34
CA LEU A 60 9.72 4.12 6.87
C LEU A 60 9.71 2.59 6.84
N GLY A 61 10.66 1.96 6.16
CA GLY A 61 10.62 0.52 5.91
C GLY A 61 9.60 0.12 4.84
N TYR A 62 9.01 1.07 4.11
CA TYR A 62 8.12 0.80 2.97
C TYR A 62 8.02 2.01 2.04
N ARG A 63 7.51 1.80 0.82
CA ARG A 63 7.17 2.86 -0.14
C ARG A 63 5.90 2.58 -0.92
N LEU A 64 5.22 3.63 -1.36
CA LEU A 64 4.11 3.51 -2.31
C LEU A 64 4.64 3.29 -3.73
N SER A 65 4.18 2.21 -4.37
CA SER A 65 4.57 1.83 -5.74
C SER A 65 3.44 2.05 -6.75
N GLY A 66 2.21 2.24 -6.27
CA GLY A 66 1.02 2.55 -7.04
C GLY A 66 -0.15 2.99 -6.16
N LEU A 67 -0.97 3.91 -6.67
CA LEU A 67 -2.21 4.35 -6.05
C LEU A 67 -3.25 4.61 -7.14
N ARG A 68 -4.46 4.12 -6.93
CA ARG A 68 -5.63 4.37 -7.77
C ARG A 68 -6.84 4.46 -6.86
N VAL A 69 -7.46 5.61 -6.73
CA VAL A 69 -8.67 5.79 -5.91
C VAL A 69 -9.84 6.06 -6.83
N PHE A 70 -10.90 5.27 -6.71
CA PHE A 70 -12.14 5.50 -7.46
C PHE A 70 -12.89 6.70 -6.88
N ILE A 71 -13.26 7.64 -7.75
CA ILE A 71 -13.96 8.86 -7.35
C ILE A 71 -15.46 8.71 -7.64
N GLY A 72 -15.78 8.37 -8.90
CA GLY A 72 -17.12 8.13 -9.41
C GLY A 72 -17.07 7.74 -10.89
N ASP A 73 -18.17 7.22 -11.44
CA ASP A 73 -18.20 6.69 -12.82
C ASP A 73 -17.87 7.76 -13.88
N GLU A 74 -18.32 9.00 -13.67
CA GLU A 74 -18.06 10.11 -14.60
C GLU A 74 -16.67 10.75 -14.40
N LEU A 75 -16.16 10.76 -13.16
CA LEU A 75 -14.90 11.40 -12.77
C LEU A 75 -13.70 10.45 -12.87
N GLY A 76 -13.94 9.14 -12.95
CA GLY A 76 -12.91 8.11 -13.05
C GLY A 76 -12.11 7.93 -11.77
N PHE A 77 -10.79 8.07 -11.87
CA PHE A 77 -9.86 7.69 -10.82
C PHE A 77 -8.82 8.77 -10.53
N TYR A 78 -8.57 9.02 -9.25
CA TYR A 78 -7.35 9.68 -8.81
C TYR A 78 -6.18 8.70 -8.93
N LYS A 79 -5.16 9.05 -9.72
CA LYS A 79 -4.00 8.20 -9.97
C LYS A 79 -2.74 9.07 -10.12
N PRO A 80 -2.02 9.36 -9.02
CA PRO A 80 -0.79 10.13 -9.09
C PRO A 80 0.29 9.38 -9.89
N GLU A 81 1.20 10.13 -10.51
CA GLU A 81 2.30 9.54 -11.25
C GLU A 81 3.22 8.72 -10.33
N ARG A 82 3.70 7.57 -10.82
CA ARG A 82 4.55 6.66 -10.04
C ARG A 82 5.86 7.33 -9.59
N ASP A 83 6.38 8.23 -10.40
CA ASP A 83 7.63 8.93 -10.10
C ASP A 83 7.47 9.99 -9.00
N VAL A 84 6.28 10.61 -8.90
CA VAL A 84 5.91 11.50 -7.79
C VAL A 84 5.80 10.69 -6.50
N MET A 85 5.01 9.61 -6.50
CA MET A 85 4.88 8.73 -5.33
C MET A 85 6.22 8.15 -4.87
N ARG A 86 7.12 7.80 -5.81
CA ARG A 86 8.43 7.24 -5.45
C ARG A 86 9.29 8.24 -4.68
N LYS A 87 9.23 9.52 -5.05
CA LYS A 87 10.04 10.59 -4.46
C LYS A 87 9.38 11.26 -3.24
N ALA A 88 8.18 10.82 -2.90
CA ALA A 88 7.41 11.29 -1.75
C ALA A 88 8.20 11.14 -0.44
N GLY A 89 8.04 12.11 0.47
CA GLY A 89 8.50 12.03 1.85
C GLY A 89 7.49 11.34 2.76
N PRO A 90 7.80 11.19 4.06
CA PRO A 90 6.87 10.60 5.04
C PRO A 90 5.52 11.30 5.13
N ASP A 91 5.50 12.64 5.09
CA ASP A 91 4.25 13.42 5.17
C ASP A 91 3.38 13.23 3.93
N ASP A 92 4.01 13.17 2.75
CA ASP A 92 3.33 12.87 1.49
C ASP A 92 2.74 11.44 1.50
N VAL A 93 3.48 10.46 2.02
CA VAL A 93 2.99 9.09 2.19
C VAL A 93 1.77 9.05 3.09
N ARG A 94 1.80 9.80 4.20
CA ARG A 94 0.64 9.94 5.08
C ARG A 94 -0.54 10.57 4.35
N LEU A 95 -0.29 11.61 3.55
CA LEU A 95 -1.31 12.25 2.73
C LEU A 95 -1.94 11.27 1.72
N PHE A 96 -1.14 10.45 1.04
CA PHE A 96 -1.64 9.43 0.12
C PHE A 96 -2.49 8.36 0.82
N LEU A 97 -2.10 7.94 2.03
CA LEU A 97 -2.89 7.02 2.87
C LEU A 97 -4.23 7.66 3.26
N MET A 98 -4.23 8.95 3.64
CA MET A 98 -5.48 9.68 3.92
C MET A 98 -6.36 9.80 2.67
N LYS A 99 -5.79 10.17 1.51
CA LYS A 99 -6.52 10.26 0.23
C LYS A 99 -7.15 8.93 -0.16
N PHE A 100 -6.50 7.81 0.12
CA PHE A 100 -7.04 6.47 -0.17
C PHE A 100 -8.39 6.21 0.50
N VAL A 101 -8.62 6.80 1.68
CA VAL A 101 -9.86 6.63 2.46
C VAL A 101 -10.71 7.89 2.52
N SER A 102 -10.57 8.78 1.53
CA SER A 102 -11.33 10.03 1.46
C SER A 102 -12.37 10.04 0.35
N SER A 103 -13.47 10.75 0.55
CA SER A 103 -14.55 10.90 -0.44
C SER A 103 -14.45 12.16 -1.30
N ASN A 104 -13.77 13.19 -0.81
CA ASN A 104 -13.74 14.54 -1.39
C ASN A 104 -12.65 14.78 -2.47
N LEU A 105 -12.12 13.72 -3.08
CA LEU A 105 -11.05 13.84 -4.09
C LEU A 105 -11.48 14.49 -5.42
N GLU A 106 -12.78 14.59 -5.68
CA GLU A 106 -13.33 15.26 -6.87
C GLU A 106 -12.92 16.73 -6.97
N SER A 107 -12.83 17.42 -5.82
CA SER A 107 -12.45 18.84 -5.73
C SER A 107 -11.01 19.13 -6.20
N GLU A 108 -10.13 18.12 -6.21
CA GLU A 108 -8.75 18.24 -6.72
C GLU A 108 -8.68 18.12 -8.26
N LEU A 109 -9.63 17.43 -8.90
CA LEU A 109 -9.62 17.25 -10.36
C LEU A 109 -10.18 18.48 -11.09
N GLU A 110 -11.18 19.15 -10.52
CA GLU A 110 -11.88 20.26 -11.17
C GLU A 110 -11.12 21.59 -11.12
N SER A 111 -10.25 21.77 -10.13
CA SER A 111 -9.61 23.07 -9.89
C SER A 111 -8.32 23.29 -10.67
N GLY A 112 -7.72 22.26 -11.30
CA GLY A 112 -6.45 22.37 -12.05
C GLY A 112 -5.26 22.91 -11.24
N SER A 113 -5.47 23.14 -9.95
CA SER A 113 -4.55 23.59 -8.93
C SER A 113 -4.72 22.64 -7.76
N GLU A 114 -3.64 22.36 -7.02
CA GLU A 114 -3.72 21.67 -5.74
C GLU A 114 -4.58 22.50 -4.77
N SER A 115 -5.90 22.34 -4.82
CA SER A 115 -6.78 22.83 -3.78
C SER A 115 -6.35 22.11 -2.50
N GLU A 116 -5.83 22.88 -1.52
CA GLU A 116 -5.37 22.42 -0.20
C GLU A 116 -6.52 21.89 0.68
N SER A 117 -7.63 21.42 0.10
CA SER A 117 -8.68 20.78 0.89
C SER A 117 -8.12 19.49 1.47
N LYS A 118 -7.89 19.51 2.79
CA LYS A 118 -7.43 18.36 3.56
C LYS A 118 -8.29 17.13 3.23
N PRO A 119 -7.70 15.94 3.00
CA PRO A 119 -8.47 14.73 2.78
C PRO A 119 -9.38 14.46 3.98
N ASP A 120 -10.66 14.18 3.72
CA ASP A 120 -11.70 14.07 4.75
C ASP A 120 -11.63 12.78 5.57
N CYS A 121 -10.89 11.77 5.10
CA CYS A 121 -10.78 10.44 5.70
C CYS A 121 -12.14 9.80 6.02
N SER A 122 -13.21 10.16 5.30
CA SER A 122 -14.58 9.78 5.65
C SER A 122 -14.81 8.26 5.65
N LEU A 123 -14.01 7.52 4.86
CA LEU A 123 -14.05 6.06 4.72
C LEU A 123 -13.08 5.35 5.67
N ALA A 124 -12.29 6.06 6.49
CA ALA A 124 -11.26 5.45 7.33
C ALA A 124 -11.84 4.40 8.29
N ALA A 125 -13.00 4.68 8.90
CA ALA A 125 -13.65 3.75 9.82
C ALA A 125 -14.10 2.44 9.15
N SER A 126 -14.54 2.48 7.89
CA SER A 126 -15.04 1.29 7.16
C SER A 126 -13.97 0.56 6.36
N VAL A 127 -12.86 1.24 6.02
CA VAL A 127 -11.75 0.66 5.25
C VAL A 127 -10.58 0.25 6.16
N TYR A 128 -10.10 1.15 7.01
CA TYR A 128 -9.00 0.86 7.94
C TYR A 128 -9.47 0.21 9.23
N GLY A 129 -10.58 0.71 9.79
CA GLY A 129 -11.16 0.20 11.03
C GLY A 129 -12.08 -1.03 10.86
N GLY A 130 -12.61 -1.50 11.99
CA GLY A 130 -13.50 -2.66 12.07
C GLY A 130 -12.76 -4.01 12.12
N GLU A 131 -13.49 -5.07 12.47
CA GLU A 131 -12.94 -6.42 12.67
C GLU A 131 -12.31 -7.00 11.41
N ASN A 132 -12.83 -6.63 10.23
CA ASN A 132 -12.33 -7.05 8.92
C ASN A 132 -11.60 -5.93 8.18
N GLY A 133 -11.31 -4.81 8.84
CA GLY A 133 -10.59 -3.68 8.24
C GLY A 133 -9.15 -4.01 7.88
N ILE A 134 -8.52 -3.13 7.11
CA ILE A 134 -7.11 -3.25 6.75
C ILE A 134 -6.23 -3.38 8.00
N LEU A 135 -6.50 -2.62 9.07
CA LEU A 135 -5.69 -2.67 10.27
C LEU A 135 -5.72 -4.06 10.93
N SER A 136 -6.90 -4.68 11.01
CA SER A 136 -7.05 -6.05 11.55
C SER A 136 -6.27 -7.07 10.72
N GLN A 137 -6.38 -7.02 9.39
CA GLN A 137 -5.66 -7.91 8.48
C GLN A 137 -4.13 -7.73 8.56
N LEU A 138 -3.64 -6.49 8.74
CA LEU A 138 -2.22 -6.22 8.94
C LEU A 138 -1.72 -6.74 10.29
N LEU A 139 -2.53 -6.66 11.35
CA LEU A 139 -2.18 -7.21 12.66
C LEU A 139 -2.10 -8.73 12.64
N GLU A 140 -3.01 -9.40 11.92
CA GLU A 140 -2.93 -10.85 11.68
C GLU A 140 -1.65 -11.21 10.91
N LEU A 141 -1.36 -10.48 9.84
CA LEU A 141 -0.14 -10.68 9.06
C LEU A 141 1.12 -10.43 9.92
N LYS A 142 1.10 -9.39 10.77
CA LYS A 142 2.19 -9.07 11.69
C LYS A 142 2.44 -10.23 12.65
N ALA A 143 1.39 -10.79 13.27
CA ALA A 143 1.54 -11.94 14.16
C ALA A 143 2.22 -13.11 13.45
N TRP A 144 1.85 -13.39 12.20
CA TRP A 144 2.55 -14.41 11.40
C TRP A 144 4.02 -14.08 11.14
N PHE A 145 4.35 -12.83 10.80
CA PHE A 145 5.72 -12.37 10.55
C PHE A 145 6.60 -12.31 11.81
N GLU A 146 6.01 -12.25 13.00
CA GLU A 146 6.73 -12.31 14.28
C GLU A 146 7.28 -13.72 14.57
N ASP A 147 6.57 -14.76 14.09
CA ASP A 147 6.90 -16.16 14.41
C ASP A 147 7.51 -16.93 13.23
N GLN A 148 7.06 -16.66 11.99
CA GLN A 148 7.48 -17.43 10.84
C GLN A 148 8.98 -17.22 10.54
N THR A 149 9.66 -18.31 10.22
CA THR A 149 11.08 -18.30 9.84
C THR A 149 11.35 -19.02 8.53
N MET A 150 10.28 -19.28 7.76
CA MET A 150 10.34 -20.08 6.54
C MET A 150 10.81 -19.24 5.36
N TYR A 151 10.43 -17.96 5.32
CA TYR A 151 10.62 -17.12 4.14
C TYR A 151 11.09 -15.71 4.50
N HIS A 152 11.97 -15.15 3.68
CA HIS A 152 12.29 -13.72 3.63
C HIS A 152 11.75 -13.13 2.32
N PHE A 153 10.98 -12.07 2.41
CA PHE A 153 10.21 -11.45 1.34
C PHE A 153 10.86 -10.16 0.89
N TYR A 154 11.80 -10.24 -0.05
CA TYR A 154 12.42 -9.05 -0.64
C TYR A 154 11.58 -8.51 -1.79
N ALA A 155 11.47 -7.18 -1.85
CA ALA A 155 10.74 -6.48 -2.91
C ALA A 155 9.27 -6.93 -3.10
N CYS A 156 8.66 -7.57 -2.10
CA CYS A 156 7.25 -7.95 -2.11
C CYS A 156 6.36 -6.74 -1.76
N SER A 157 5.10 -6.78 -2.20
CA SER A 157 4.16 -5.69 -1.98
C SER A 157 2.90 -6.16 -1.27
N LEU A 158 2.38 -5.33 -0.38
CA LEU A 158 0.99 -5.42 0.08
C LEU A 158 0.11 -4.65 -0.92
N LEU A 159 -0.86 -5.34 -1.48
CA LEU A 159 -1.91 -4.77 -2.30
C LEU A 159 -3.16 -4.56 -1.43
N PHE A 160 -3.46 -3.30 -1.16
CA PHE A 160 -4.71 -2.91 -0.52
C PHE A 160 -5.76 -2.70 -1.59
N MET A 161 -6.98 -3.14 -1.29
CA MET A 161 -8.13 -2.91 -2.15
C MET A 161 -9.39 -2.72 -1.33
N PHE A 162 -10.27 -1.84 -1.78
CA PHE A 162 -11.63 -1.71 -1.27
C PHE A 162 -12.53 -1.18 -2.39
N GLU A 163 -13.84 -1.26 -2.21
CA GLU A 163 -14.82 -0.71 -3.14
C GLU A 163 -15.68 0.36 -2.46
N LYS A 164 -15.94 1.47 -3.13
CA LYS A 164 -16.81 2.52 -2.60
C LYS A 164 -18.26 2.04 -2.76
N GLY A 165 -18.99 1.91 -1.65
CA GLY A 165 -20.36 1.38 -1.66
C GLY A 165 -20.91 1.17 -0.25
N LEU A 166 -22.05 0.47 -0.14
CA LEU A 166 -22.71 0.16 1.13
C LEU A 166 -21.79 -0.63 2.09
N THR A 167 -20.96 -1.51 1.55
CA THR A 167 -19.87 -2.17 2.31
C THR A 167 -18.56 -1.92 1.58
N SER A 168 -17.53 -1.48 2.31
CA SER A 168 -16.24 -1.16 1.69
C SER A 168 -15.45 -2.39 1.25
N ASN A 169 -15.72 -3.56 1.85
CA ASN A 169 -15.05 -4.84 1.59
C ASN A 169 -13.52 -4.71 1.43
N PRO A 170 -12.82 -4.13 2.44
CA PRO A 170 -11.39 -3.95 2.39
C PRO A 170 -10.65 -5.30 2.42
N GLU A 171 -9.62 -5.45 1.59
CA GLU A 171 -8.75 -6.62 1.56
C GLU A 171 -7.28 -6.21 1.41
N VAL A 172 -6.41 -6.98 2.07
CA VAL A 172 -4.95 -6.91 1.94
C VAL A 172 -4.46 -8.24 1.37
N LYS A 173 -3.66 -8.18 0.29
CA LYS A 173 -3.00 -9.37 -0.29
C LYS A 173 -1.51 -9.12 -0.44
N LEU A 174 -0.69 -10.14 -0.19
CA LEU A 174 0.74 -10.10 -0.49
C LEU A 174 0.96 -10.54 -1.94
N ILE A 175 1.75 -9.77 -2.70
CA ILE A 175 2.07 -10.01 -4.12
C ILE A 175 3.57 -9.82 -4.39
N ASP A 176 4.00 -10.09 -5.63
CA ASP A 176 5.38 -9.94 -6.12
C ASP A 176 6.43 -10.87 -5.47
N PHE A 177 6.18 -12.18 -5.46
CA PHE A 177 7.04 -13.19 -4.83
C PHE A 177 8.33 -13.53 -5.61
N ALA A 178 8.77 -12.71 -6.56
CA ALA A 178 9.91 -13.02 -7.43
C ALA A 178 11.27 -13.07 -6.70
N HIS A 179 11.35 -12.48 -5.50
CA HIS A 179 12.58 -12.41 -4.70
C HIS A 179 12.35 -12.91 -3.26
N VAL A 180 11.52 -13.96 -3.12
CA VAL A 180 11.40 -14.66 -1.84
C VAL A 180 12.55 -15.65 -1.69
N GLU A 181 13.19 -15.64 -0.54
CA GLU A 181 14.25 -16.57 -0.17
C GLU A 181 13.87 -17.39 1.07
N GLU A 182 14.58 -18.49 1.30
CA GLU A 182 14.40 -19.32 2.49
C GLU A 182 14.93 -18.59 3.74
N GLY A 183 14.10 -18.50 4.78
CA GLY A 183 14.41 -17.77 6.01
C GLY A 183 15.41 -18.47 6.93
N LYS A 184 15.68 -19.77 6.72
CA LYS A 184 16.70 -20.57 7.43
C LYS A 184 16.61 -20.47 8.96
N GLY A 185 15.39 -20.45 9.50
CA GLY A 185 15.18 -20.36 10.96
C GLY A 185 15.30 -18.94 11.53
N VAL A 186 15.39 -17.92 10.67
CA VAL A 186 15.41 -16.50 11.06
C VAL A 186 14.16 -15.80 10.56
N ILE A 187 13.56 -14.97 11.41
CA ILE A 187 12.41 -14.14 11.04
C ILE A 187 12.80 -13.08 10.00
N ASP A 188 11.83 -12.66 9.19
CA ASP A 188 12.02 -11.54 8.26
C ASP A 188 11.87 -10.19 8.98
N HIS A 189 12.92 -9.78 9.69
CA HIS A 189 12.98 -8.50 10.40
C HIS A 189 12.85 -7.29 9.45
N ASN A 190 13.27 -7.41 8.19
CA ASN A 190 13.17 -6.34 7.21
C ASN A 190 11.71 -6.09 6.84
N PHE A 191 10.96 -7.15 6.54
CA PHE A 191 9.53 -7.04 6.25
C PHE A 191 8.74 -6.63 7.50
N LEU A 192 8.99 -7.27 8.64
CA LEU A 192 8.30 -7.00 9.90
C LEU A 192 8.47 -5.53 10.33
N GLY A 193 9.67 -4.97 10.21
CA GLY A 193 9.91 -3.55 10.52
C GLY A 193 9.07 -2.60 9.67
N GLY A 194 9.01 -2.84 8.35
CA GLY A 194 8.17 -2.06 7.43
C GLY A 194 6.66 -2.21 7.72
N LEU A 195 6.22 -3.43 8.01
CA LEU A 195 4.83 -3.72 8.37
C LEU A 195 4.41 -3.00 9.66
N CYS A 196 5.24 -3.04 10.70
CA CYS A 196 4.97 -2.32 11.96
C CYS A 196 4.87 -0.81 11.75
N SER A 197 5.75 -0.23 10.93
CA SER A 197 5.71 1.18 10.56
C SER A 197 4.40 1.55 9.83
N LEU A 198 3.98 0.73 8.86
CA LEU A 198 2.72 0.93 8.13
C LEU A 198 1.50 0.82 9.04
N ILE A 199 1.47 -0.17 9.94
CA ILE A 199 0.42 -0.35 10.95
C ILE A 199 0.28 0.92 11.81
N LYS A 200 1.41 1.51 12.22
CA LYS A 200 1.40 2.76 12.99
C LYS A 200 0.74 3.90 12.22
N PHE A 201 1.13 4.15 10.97
CA PHE A 201 0.54 5.20 10.13
C PHE A 201 -0.98 5.02 9.97
N ILE A 202 -1.43 3.80 9.70
CA ILE A 202 -2.87 3.50 9.53
C ILE A 202 -3.61 3.69 10.85
N SER A 203 -3.03 3.26 11.97
CA SER A 203 -3.62 3.41 13.31
C SER A 203 -3.75 4.88 13.72
N GLU A 204 -2.76 5.71 13.41
CA GLU A 204 -2.78 7.15 13.67
C GLU A 204 -3.87 7.85 12.83
N ILE A 205 -3.97 7.53 11.52
CA ILE A 205 -5.03 8.09 10.67
C ILE A 205 -6.43 7.73 11.20
N LEU A 206 -6.61 6.49 11.65
CA LEU A 206 -7.89 6.03 12.22
C LEU A 206 -8.21 6.75 13.55
N SER A 207 -7.20 6.95 14.39
CA SER A 207 -7.35 7.63 15.70
C SER A 207 -7.70 9.11 15.52
N ASP A 208 -6.96 9.84 14.68
CA ASP A 208 -7.22 11.25 14.36
C ASP A 208 -8.65 11.47 13.85
N THR A 209 -9.17 10.52 13.07
CA THR A 209 -10.52 10.59 12.51
C THR A 209 -11.59 10.41 13.60
N ASN A 210 -11.34 9.58 14.60
CA ASN A 210 -12.28 9.38 15.71
C ASN A 210 -12.29 10.59 16.64
N ASP A 211 -11.14 11.21 16.89
CA ASP A 211 -11.04 12.42 17.72
C ASP A 211 -11.78 13.61 17.08
N LEU A 212 -11.67 13.78 15.76
CA LEU A 212 -12.44 14.79 15.02
C LEU A 212 -13.96 14.57 15.14
N LYS A 213 -14.43 13.32 15.13
CA LYS A 213 -15.85 13.01 15.32
C LYS A 213 -16.31 13.26 16.75
N ASN A 214 -15.49 12.94 17.75
CA ASN A 214 -15.83 13.14 19.16
C ASN A 214 -15.79 14.62 19.57
N GLY A 215 -14.90 15.44 18.99
CA GLY A 215 -14.81 16.88 19.25
C GLY A 215 -15.94 17.72 18.63
N LEU A 216 -16.73 17.15 17.71
CA LEU A 216 -17.94 17.78 17.14
C LEU A 216 -19.21 17.49 17.97
N ILE A 217 -19.09 16.72 19.05
CA ILE A 217 -20.22 16.25 19.89
C ILE A 217 -20.27 16.96 21.26
N GLU A 218 -19.29 17.82 21.61
CA GLU A 218 -19.41 18.65 22.82
C GLU A 218 -20.31 19.89 22.57
N PRO A 219 -21.24 20.20 23.50
CA PRO A 219 -22.35 21.14 23.31
C PRO A 219 -21.97 22.63 23.27
#